data_AF-W0B8M0-F1
#
_entry.id   AF-W0B8M0-F1
#
_cell.length_a   1.000
_cell.length_b   1.000
_cell.length_c   1.000
_cell.angle_alpha   90.00
_cell.angle_beta   90.00
_cell.angle_gamma   90.00
#
_symmetry.space_group_name_H-M   'P 1'
#
loop_
_entity.id
_entity.type
_entity.pdbx_description
1 polymer ?
#
loop_
_entity_poly.entity_id
_entity_poly.type
_entity_poly.pdbx_seq_one_letter_code
_entity_poly.pdbx_strand_id
1 'polypeptide(L)'
;MPRSNDDLFCFFSGFAHQDIEVHEYQEHLETKTVILTCHNLGKHSLSKDDYIQLDGVLFQVIETNGSYFKACSTFELVNDTSIKNLSPGSKLTLGILAEKDISHEQLWMLQPSALSQVTYLSCSVLHGHEHTLKLDFEAPPNLASVIHQDCHLGLAGSSLTARDVSKESHLIKFSIYCGRETREKSQFNQTLKPGTRINITEPAEIEDRTCKC
;
A
#
# COMPACT_ATOMS: atom_id res chain seq x y z
N MET A 1 9.15 16.19 13.19
CA MET A 1 8.71 14.90 12.62
C MET A 1 9.62 13.83 13.16
N PRO A 2 9.14 12.62 13.49
CA PRO A 2 10.01 11.58 14.00
C PRO A 2 10.94 11.14 12.86
N ARG A 3 12.21 11.51 13.00
CA ARG A 3 13.31 11.14 12.11
C ARG A 3 13.74 9.74 12.53
N SER A 4 13.54 8.74 11.70
CA SER A 4 14.01 7.38 12.02
C SER A 4 15.52 7.31 11.76
N ASN A 5 16.30 7.24 12.83
CA ASN A 5 17.72 6.87 12.80
C ASN A 5 17.93 5.34 12.85
N ASP A 6 16.86 4.56 12.77
CA ASP A 6 16.92 3.12 12.98
C ASP A 6 17.21 2.39 11.67
N ASP A 7 18.43 1.82 11.59
CA ASP A 7 18.86 0.85 10.56
C ASP A 7 18.04 -0.46 10.57
N LEU A 8 17.01 -0.54 11.41
CA LEU A 8 16.15 -1.71 11.62
C LEU A 8 14.87 -1.68 10.77
N PHE A 9 14.57 -0.58 10.07
CA PHE A 9 13.32 -0.44 9.33
C PHE A 9 13.50 -0.61 7.81
N CYS A 10 12.82 -1.61 7.26
CA CYS A 10 12.70 -1.84 5.83
C CYS A 10 11.67 -0.87 5.21
N PHE A 11 12.06 -0.17 4.15
CA PHE A 11 11.17 0.74 3.41
C PHE A 11 10.71 0.15 2.09
N PHE A 12 9.51 0.52 1.66
CA PHE A 12 8.91 0.07 0.39
C PHE A 12 8.91 1.18 -0.65
N SER A 13 9.16 0.86 -1.92
CA SER A 13 9.32 1.87 -3.00
C SER A 13 8.05 2.64 -3.32
N GLY A 14 6.88 2.12 -2.92
CA GLY A 14 5.60 2.72 -3.25
C GLY A 14 5.17 2.51 -4.71
N PHE A 15 5.97 1.77 -5.50
CA PHE A 15 5.57 1.31 -6.81
C PHE A 15 4.89 -0.05 -6.68
N ALA A 16 3.58 -0.07 -6.88
CA ALA A 16 2.76 -1.20 -6.47
C ALA A 16 1.82 -1.64 -7.58
N HIS A 17 1.85 -2.94 -7.86
CA HIS A 17 1.07 -3.56 -8.94
C HIS A 17 0.06 -4.54 -8.38
N GLN A 18 -1.13 -4.62 -8.97
CA GLN A 18 -2.14 -5.62 -8.63
C GLN A 18 -1.79 -7.00 -9.22
N ASP A 19 -0.70 -7.57 -8.74
CA ASP A 19 -0.05 -8.75 -9.30
C ASP A 19 -0.31 -10.03 -8.47
N ILE A 20 -1.00 -9.94 -7.34
CA ILE A 20 -1.18 -11.06 -6.42
C ILE A 20 -2.63 -11.52 -6.38
N GLU A 21 -2.86 -12.82 -6.50
CA GLU A 21 -4.16 -13.45 -6.26
C GLU A 21 -4.11 -14.34 -5.01
N VAL A 22 -5.07 -14.16 -4.11
CA VAL A 22 -5.17 -14.95 -2.87
C VAL A 22 -5.88 -16.25 -3.15
N HIS A 23 -5.27 -17.36 -2.75
CA HIS A 23 -5.87 -18.70 -2.83
C HIS A 23 -6.42 -19.15 -1.49
N GLU A 24 -5.74 -18.78 -0.40
CA GLU A 24 -6.09 -19.24 0.94
C GLU A 24 -5.75 -18.20 1.99
N TYR A 25 -6.61 -18.12 3.01
CA TYR A 25 -6.43 -17.31 4.21
C TYR A 25 -6.54 -18.23 5.43
N GLN A 26 -5.49 -18.25 6.26
CA GLN A 26 -5.45 -19.08 7.47
C GLN A 26 -5.06 -18.25 8.69
N GLU A 27 -5.79 -18.45 9.80
CA GLU A 27 -5.47 -17.87 11.09
C GLU A 27 -4.83 -18.90 12.01
N HIS A 28 -3.67 -18.55 12.56
CA HIS A 28 -2.98 -19.34 13.57
C HIS A 28 -3.10 -18.64 14.92
N LEU A 29 -4.11 -19.04 15.69
CA LEU A 29 -4.45 -18.39 16.96
C LEU A 29 -3.33 -18.51 18.01
N GLU A 30 -2.58 -19.62 18.01
CA GLU A 30 -1.48 -19.86 18.96
C GLU A 30 -0.33 -18.88 18.77
N THR A 31 0.06 -18.64 17.51
CA THR A 31 1.14 -17.72 17.15
C THR A 31 0.66 -16.30 16.90
N LYS A 32 -0.66 -16.06 16.89
CA LYS A 32 -1.31 -14.80 16.53
C LYS A 32 -0.87 -14.29 15.16
N THR A 33 -0.84 -15.18 14.17
CA THR A 33 -0.42 -14.87 12.81
C THR A 33 -1.47 -15.25 11.78
N VAL A 34 -1.48 -14.52 10.67
CA VAL A 34 -2.21 -14.86 9.44
C VAL A 34 -1.21 -15.39 8.43
N ILE A 35 -1.57 -16.50 7.77
CA ILE A 35 -0.85 -17.00 6.60
C ILE A 35 -1.76 -16.87 5.38
N LEU A 36 -1.22 -16.28 4.33
CA LEU A 36 -1.84 -16.22 3.01
C LEU A 36 -1.10 -17.18 2.08
N THR A 37 -1.86 -18.01 1.35
CA THR A 37 -1.34 -18.71 0.17
C THR A 37 -1.74 -17.89 -1.05
N CYS A 38 -0.76 -17.53 -1.88
CA CYS A 38 -0.93 -16.58 -2.97
C CYS A 38 -0.30 -17.08 -4.27
N HIS A 39 -0.82 -16.58 -5.38
CA HIS A 39 -0.26 -16.71 -6.72
C HIS A 39 0.26 -15.35 -7.20
N ASN A 40 1.53 -15.30 -7.57
CA ASN A 40 2.18 -14.13 -8.15
C ASN A 40 2.05 -14.17 -9.69
N LEU A 41 1.24 -13.25 -10.21
CA LEU A 41 1.00 -13.03 -11.63
C LEU A 41 1.95 -11.97 -12.22
N GLY A 42 2.73 -11.32 -11.36
CA GLY A 42 3.65 -10.23 -11.70
C GLY A 42 5.01 -10.71 -12.19
N LYS A 43 5.88 -9.73 -12.47
CA LYS A 43 7.25 -9.98 -12.97
C LYS A 43 8.28 -10.12 -11.85
N HIS A 44 7.98 -9.63 -10.65
CA HIS A 44 8.92 -9.67 -9.53
C HIS A 44 9.01 -11.09 -8.96
N SER A 45 10.20 -11.68 -8.98
CA SER A 45 10.44 -12.96 -8.34
C SER A 45 10.51 -12.78 -6.82
N LEU A 46 9.76 -13.60 -6.08
CA LEU A 46 9.77 -13.61 -4.62
C LEU A 46 10.61 -14.80 -4.13
N SER A 47 11.41 -14.56 -3.10
CA SER A 47 12.20 -15.59 -2.43
C SER A 47 11.69 -15.80 -1.01
N LYS A 48 11.99 -16.96 -0.44
CA LYS A 48 11.80 -17.19 0.99
C LYS A 48 12.56 -16.13 1.79
N ASP A 49 11.97 -15.72 2.90
CA ASP A 49 12.43 -14.72 3.86
C ASP A 49 12.34 -13.25 3.35
N ASP A 50 11.82 -13.04 2.14
CA ASP A 50 11.55 -11.70 1.62
C ASP A 50 10.47 -10.98 2.44
N TYR A 51 10.72 -9.71 2.77
CA TYR A 51 9.70 -8.80 3.24
C TYR A 51 8.99 -8.14 2.06
N ILE A 52 7.66 -8.18 2.07
CA ILE A 52 6.78 -7.63 1.03
C ILE A 52 5.63 -6.84 1.67
N GLN A 53 4.99 -5.98 0.89
CA GLN A 53 3.70 -5.42 1.22
C GLN A 53 2.61 -6.08 0.38
N LEU A 54 1.51 -6.44 1.03
CA LEU A 54 0.27 -6.85 0.37
C LEU A 54 -0.81 -5.84 0.74
N ASP A 55 -1.28 -5.06 -0.23
CA ASP A 55 -2.11 -3.87 -0.02
C ASP A 55 -1.59 -2.96 1.10
N GLY A 56 -0.27 -2.74 1.14
CA GLY A 56 0.39 -1.88 2.13
C GLY A 56 0.53 -2.49 3.53
N VAL A 57 0.18 -3.76 3.74
CA VAL A 57 0.41 -4.48 5.00
C VAL A 57 1.69 -5.30 4.90
N LEU A 58 2.54 -5.25 5.92
CA LEU A 58 3.81 -5.99 5.95
C LEU A 58 3.57 -7.50 6.06
N PHE A 59 4.26 -8.26 5.21
CA PHE A 59 4.31 -9.71 5.23
C PHE A 59 5.74 -10.20 5.04
N GLN A 60 6.05 -11.38 5.59
CA GLN A 60 7.26 -12.12 5.28
C GLN A 60 6.91 -13.36 4.46
N VAL A 61 7.61 -13.59 3.35
CA VAL A 61 7.47 -14.81 2.55
C VAL A 61 8.12 -15.97 3.30
N ILE A 62 7.34 -17.02 3.61
CA ILE A 62 7.81 -18.18 4.40
C ILE A 62 8.07 -19.41 3.52
N GLU A 63 7.47 -19.48 2.34
CA GLU A 63 7.58 -20.59 1.40
C GLU A 63 7.33 -20.10 -0.02
N THR A 64 8.06 -20.64 -1.01
CA THR A 64 7.89 -20.34 -2.43
C THR A 64 7.94 -21.61 -3.26
N ASN A 65 7.05 -21.73 -4.25
CA ASN A 65 7.00 -22.81 -5.22
C ASN A 65 6.58 -22.28 -6.59
N GLY A 66 7.55 -21.98 -7.45
CA GLY A 66 7.29 -21.37 -8.76
C GLY A 66 6.65 -19.98 -8.59
N SER A 67 5.48 -19.78 -9.20
CA SER A 67 4.70 -18.54 -9.05
C SER A 67 3.85 -18.50 -7.78
N TYR A 68 3.79 -19.59 -7.01
CA TYR A 68 3.04 -19.64 -5.75
C TYR A 68 3.93 -19.35 -4.55
N PHE A 69 3.38 -18.72 -3.53
CA PHE A 69 4.10 -18.47 -2.28
C PHE A 69 3.16 -18.45 -1.09
N LYS A 70 3.71 -18.64 0.10
CA LYS A 70 3.05 -18.35 1.37
C LYS A 70 3.69 -17.17 2.04
N ALA A 71 2.86 -16.30 2.60
CA ALA A 71 3.28 -15.12 3.30
C ALA A 71 2.63 -15.06 4.67
N CYS A 72 3.40 -14.66 5.69
CA CYS A 72 2.97 -14.57 7.07
C CYS A 72 2.98 -13.11 7.56
N SER A 73 1.96 -12.74 8.32
CA SER A 73 1.92 -11.47 9.05
C SER A 73 1.28 -11.68 10.43
N THR A 74 1.45 -10.72 11.33
CA THR A 74 0.87 -10.80 12.67
C THR A 74 -0.57 -10.29 12.68
N PHE A 75 -1.36 -10.72 13.66
CA PHE A 75 -2.71 -10.20 13.87
C PHE A 75 -2.75 -8.69 14.11
N GLU A 76 -1.72 -8.15 14.75
CA GLU A 76 -1.57 -6.71 15.00
C GLU A 76 -1.57 -5.92 13.70
N LEU A 77 -0.90 -6.43 12.66
CA LEU A 77 -0.78 -5.75 11.37
C LEU A 77 -2.00 -5.98 10.47
N VAL A 78 -2.72 -7.10 10.65
CA VAL A 78 -3.81 -7.51 9.74
C VAL A 78 -5.19 -7.08 10.22
N ASN A 79 -5.49 -7.15 11.52
CA ASN A 79 -6.87 -7.14 12.02
C ASN A 79 -7.66 -5.87 11.66
N ASP A 80 -7.00 -4.73 11.56
CA ASP A 80 -7.64 -3.43 11.28
C ASP A 80 -7.44 -2.98 9.81
N THR A 81 -7.17 -3.94 8.92
CA THR A 81 -6.84 -3.68 7.51
C THR A 81 -7.76 -4.45 6.55
N SER A 82 -7.65 -4.16 5.25
CA SER A 82 -8.43 -4.85 4.19
C SER A 82 -8.04 -6.32 4.04
N ILE A 83 -6.94 -6.75 4.67
CA ILE A 83 -6.44 -8.12 4.61
C ILE A 83 -7.24 -9.06 5.52
N LYS A 84 -7.92 -8.51 6.54
CA LYS A 84 -8.71 -9.32 7.46
C LYS A 84 -9.85 -10.01 6.73
N ASN A 85 -9.92 -11.35 6.85
CA ASN A 85 -10.96 -12.19 6.23
C ASN A 85 -11.04 -12.09 4.70
N LEU A 86 -9.88 -11.97 4.02
CA LEU A 86 -9.85 -12.02 2.56
C LEU A 86 -10.46 -13.30 2.00
N SER A 87 -11.10 -13.19 0.85
CA SER A 87 -11.69 -14.32 0.15
C SER A 87 -10.72 -14.88 -0.89
N PRO A 88 -10.77 -16.19 -1.19
CA PRO A 88 -10.11 -16.73 -2.36
C PRO A 88 -10.52 -15.99 -3.65
N GLY A 89 -9.55 -15.73 -4.53
CA GLY A 89 -9.70 -14.92 -5.74
C GLY A 89 -9.57 -13.41 -5.52
N SER A 90 -9.41 -12.94 -4.27
CA SER A 90 -9.09 -11.53 -4.02
C SER A 90 -7.76 -11.15 -4.65
N LYS A 91 -7.73 -10.00 -5.32
CA LYS A 91 -6.52 -9.45 -5.93
C LYS A 91 -5.90 -8.39 -5.03
N LEU A 92 -4.61 -8.52 -4.75
CA LEU A 92 -3.86 -7.62 -3.89
C LEU A 92 -2.76 -6.93 -4.66
N THR A 93 -2.39 -5.76 -4.16
CA THR A 93 -1.27 -4.96 -4.65
C THR A 93 0.01 -5.43 -3.96
N LEU A 94 1.02 -5.80 -4.75
CA LEU A 94 2.36 -6.12 -4.26
C LEU A 94 3.19 -4.83 -4.15
N GLY A 95 3.71 -4.57 -2.95
CA GLY A 95 4.82 -3.64 -2.73
C GLY A 95 6.10 -4.40 -2.42
N ILE A 96 7.23 -3.94 -2.99
CA ILE A 96 8.56 -4.53 -2.78
C ILE A 96 9.47 -3.56 -2.03
N LEU A 97 10.49 -4.12 -1.38
CA LEU A 97 11.52 -3.33 -0.70
C LEU A 97 12.19 -2.37 -1.68
N ALA A 98 12.41 -1.14 -1.24
CA ALA A 98 13.07 -0.10 -2.03
C ALA A 98 14.47 -0.54 -2.50
N GLU A 99 15.21 -1.29 -1.69
CA GLU A 99 16.54 -1.82 -2.04
C GLU A 99 16.53 -2.83 -3.18
N LYS A 100 15.40 -3.52 -3.37
CA LYS A 100 15.20 -4.47 -4.48
C LYS A 100 14.61 -3.82 -5.72
N ASP A 101 14.14 -2.58 -5.58
CA ASP A 101 13.62 -1.79 -6.68
C ASP A 101 14.77 -0.99 -7.33
N ILE A 102 15.32 -1.55 -8.41
CA ILE A 102 16.47 -0.97 -9.13
C ILE A 102 16.02 0.30 -9.92
N SER A 103 14.73 0.63 -9.91
CA SER A 103 14.17 1.76 -10.66
C SER A 103 14.09 3.06 -9.84
N HIS A 104 15.11 3.88 -10.07
CA HIS A 104 15.10 5.35 -10.05
C HIS A 104 15.23 6.12 -8.73
N GLU A 105 16.25 6.98 -8.78
CA GLU A 105 16.48 8.25 -8.09
C GLU A 105 15.21 8.85 -7.42
N GLN A 106 15.31 9.08 -6.10
CA GLN A 106 14.33 9.77 -5.24
C GLN A 106 13.01 9.01 -4.96
N LEU A 107 13.11 7.76 -4.46
CA LEU A 107 11.96 6.96 -4.06
C LEU A 107 11.18 7.58 -2.89
N TRP A 108 9.87 7.80 -3.10
CA TRP A 108 8.91 8.17 -2.07
C TRP A 108 8.51 6.94 -1.28
N MET A 109 9.25 6.67 -0.23
CA MET A 109 9.10 5.43 0.52
C MET A 109 7.86 5.41 1.39
N LEU A 110 7.40 4.20 1.66
CA LEU A 110 6.32 3.94 2.60
C LEU A 110 6.85 3.24 3.84
N GLN A 111 6.26 3.56 4.98
CA GLN A 111 6.44 2.80 6.22
C GLN A 111 6.07 1.32 6.00
N PRO A 112 6.57 0.39 6.82
CA PRO A 112 6.41 -1.04 6.56
C PRO A 112 4.98 -1.54 6.49
N SER A 113 4.05 -0.93 7.23
CA SER A 113 2.67 -1.41 7.30
C SER A 113 1.66 -0.28 7.43
N ALA A 114 0.44 -0.55 6.97
CA ALA A 114 -0.71 0.33 7.07
C ALA A 114 -0.99 0.74 8.52
N LEU A 115 -1.33 2.01 8.72
CA LEU A 115 -1.72 2.56 10.01
C LEU A 115 -3.25 2.57 10.22
N SER A 116 -4.03 2.52 9.14
CA SER A 116 -5.49 2.63 9.16
C SER A 116 -6.08 2.35 7.78
N GLN A 117 -7.34 2.74 7.58
CA GLN A 117 -8.07 2.63 6.32
C GLN A 117 -8.83 3.91 5.98
N VAL A 118 -8.91 4.20 4.68
CA VAL A 118 -9.74 5.23 4.08
C VAL A 118 -10.85 4.59 3.23
N THR A 119 -11.97 5.27 3.04
CA THR A 119 -13.03 4.80 2.13
C THR A 119 -12.85 5.46 0.77
N TYR A 120 -12.82 4.66 -0.29
CA TYR A 120 -12.89 5.16 -1.66
C TYR A 120 -14.33 5.56 -2.02
N LEU A 121 -14.51 6.77 -2.55
CA LEU A 121 -15.81 7.36 -2.86
C LEU A 121 -16.15 7.29 -4.35
N SER A 122 -15.25 7.75 -5.20
CA SER A 122 -15.53 7.89 -6.64
C SER A 122 -14.28 8.01 -7.48
N CYS A 123 -14.44 7.75 -8.78
CA CYS A 123 -13.46 8.03 -9.81
C CYS A 123 -14.11 8.87 -10.91
N SER A 124 -13.39 9.88 -11.37
CA SER A 124 -13.74 10.68 -12.55
C SER A 124 -12.49 10.95 -13.39
N VAL A 125 -12.67 11.30 -14.66
CA VAL A 125 -11.58 11.88 -15.45
C VAL A 125 -11.35 13.31 -14.96
N LEU A 126 -10.11 13.65 -14.63
CA LEU A 126 -9.77 14.98 -14.17
C LEU A 126 -10.04 15.99 -15.28
N HIS A 127 -10.76 17.07 -14.95
CA HIS A 127 -11.17 18.07 -15.93
C HIS A 127 -9.95 18.67 -16.65
N GLY A 128 -9.95 18.65 -17.98
CA GLY A 128 -8.82 19.12 -18.80
C GLY A 128 -7.66 18.13 -18.94
N HIS A 129 -7.74 16.94 -18.33
CA HIS A 129 -6.69 15.92 -18.36
C HIS A 129 -7.28 14.54 -18.74
N GLU A 130 -7.47 14.30 -20.04
CA GLU A 130 -8.14 13.09 -20.57
C GLU A 130 -7.57 11.74 -20.10
N HIS A 131 -6.31 11.73 -19.67
CA HIS A 131 -5.61 10.52 -19.24
C HIS A 131 -5.36 10.44 -17.73
N THR A 132 -5.82 11.44 -16.96
CA THR A 132 -5.64 11.49 -15.52
C THR A 132 -6.96 11.18 -14.83
N LEU A 133 -6.94 10.22 -13.91
CA LEU A 133 -8.08 9.94 -13.05
C LEU A 133 -7.99 10.76 -11.78
N LYS A 134 -9.11 11.37 -11.38
CA LYS A 134 -9.33 11.90 -10.05
C LYS A 134 -10.08 10.85 -9.24
N LEU A 135 -9.45 10.39 -8.16
CA LEU A 135 -9.99 9.42 -7.21
C LEU A 135 -10.29 10.13 -5.91
N ASP A 136 -11.51 10.04 -5.42
CA ASP A 136 -11.94 10.72 -4.19
C ASP A 136 -12.03 9.74 -3.03
N PHE A 137 -11.62 10.19 -1.85
CA PHE A 137 -11.57 9.40 -0.63
C PHE A 137 -12.10 10.19 0.56
N GLU A 138 -12.58 9.45 1.56
CA GLU A 138 -12.84 9.95 2.90
C GLU A 138 -11.98 9.19 3.93
N ALA A 139 -11.55 9.93 4.95
CA ALA A 139 -10.74 9.42 6.02
C ALA A 139 -11.31 9.84 7.39
N PRO A 140 -11.14 9.01 8.42
CA PRO A 140 -11.51 9.40 9.78
C PRO A 140 -10.62 10.56 10.30
N PRO A 141 -11.14 11.38 11.22
CA PRO A 141 -10.48 12.63 11.64
C PRO A 141 -9.17 12.41 12.40
N ASN A 142 -8.94 11.21 12.96
CA ASN A 142 -7.67 10.85 13.58
C ASN A 142 -6.49 10.81 12.59
N LEU A 143 -6.75 10.77 11.28
CA LEU A 143 -5.72 10.84 10.24
C LEU A 143 -5.32 12.28 9.86
N ALA A 144 -5.80 13.30 10.58
CA ALA A 144 -5.58 14.70 10.24
C ALA A 144 -4.11 15.15 10.28
N SER A 145 -3.26 14.46 11.04
CA SER A 145 -1.80 14.70 11.08
C SER A 145 -1.07 14.09 9.89
N VAL A 146 -1.65 13.06 9.25
CA VAL A 146 -1.06 12.33 8.12
C VAL A 146 -1.55 12.91 6.79
N ILE A 147 -2.84 13.26 6.70
CA ILE A 147 -3.46 13.74 5.47
C ILE A 147 -3.53 15.27 5.49
N HIS A 148 -2.71 15.89 4.66
CA HIS A 148 -2.72 17.32 4.38
C HIS A 148 -2.47 17.58 2.90
N GLN A 149 -2.76 18.80 2.45
CA GLN A 149 -2.54 19.19 1.07
C GLN A 149 -1.11 18.88 0.65
N ASP A 150 -0.98 18.23 -0.52
CA ASP A 150 0.28 17.86 -1.18
C ASP A 150 1.18 16.91 -0.38
N CYS A 151 0.67 16.21 0.64
CA CYS A 151 1.45 15.15 1.30
C CYS A 151 1.57 13.92 0.41
N HIS A 152 2.70 13.22 0.56
CA HIS A 152 2.82 11.83 0.12
C HIS A 152 2.19 10.90 1.16
N LEU A 153 1.51 9.88 0.68
CA LEU A 153 0.93 8.82 1.51
C LEU A 153 0.89 7.51 0.71
N GLY A 154 0.90 6.38 1.42
CA GLY A 154 0.70 5.08 0.81
C GLY A 154 -0.78 4.73 0.79
N LEU A 155 -1.36 4.43 -0.37
CA LEU A 155 -2.67 3.78 -0.45
C LEU A 155 -2.48 2.39 -1.04
N ALA A 156 -2.82 1.35 -0.27
CA ALA A 156 -2.57 -0.04 -0.62
C ALA A 156 -1.16 -0.31 -1.18
N GLY A 157 -0.15 0.26 -0.51
CA GLY A 157 1.25 0.12 -0.92
C GLY A 157 1.67 1.00 -2.11
N SER A 158 0.75 1.74 -2.74
CA SER A 158 1.10 2.72 -3.78
C SER A 158 1.41 4.09 -3.17
N SER A 159 2.56 4.68 -3.47
CA SER A 159 2.92 6.04 -3.04
C SER A 159 2.26 7.09 -3.92
N LEU A 160 1.43 7.94 -3.33
CA LEU A 160 0.53 8.86 -4.02
C LEU A 160 0.47 10.20 -3.29
N THR A 161 0.19 11.27 -4.03
CA THR A 161 0.07 12.63 -3.45
C THR A 161 -1.39 13.01 -3.20
N ALA A 162 -1.69 13.40 -1.96
CA ALA A 162 -2.99 13.95 -1.57
C ALA A 162 -3.24 15.34 -2.17
N ARG A 163 -4.41 15.52 -2.80
CA ARG A 163 -4.89 16.77 -3.40
C ARG A 163 -6.29 17.10 -2.89
N ASP A 164 -6.76 18.32 -3.15
CA ASP A 164 -8.10 18.80 -2.78
C ASP A 164 -8.50 18.46 -1.33
N VAL A 165 -7.56 18.61 -0.39
CA VAL A 165 -7.77 18.16 0.99
C VAL A 165 -8.70 19.14 1.72
N SER A 166 -9.86 18.65 2.12
CA SER A 166 -10.84 19.36 2.94
C SER A 166 -11.01 18.66 4.28
N LYS A 167 -10.90 19.43 5.36
CA LYS A 167 -11.09 18.93 6.73
C LYS A 167 -12.44 19.44 7.23
N GLU A 168 -13.43 18.55 7.26
CA GLU A 168 -14.73 18.79 7.88
C GLU A 168 -14.69 18.28 9.33
N SER A 169 -15.61 18.75 10.19
CA SER A 169 -15.60 18.48 11.63
C SER A 169 -15.61 16.99 12.02
N HIS A 170 -16.01 16.11 11.10
CA HIS A 170 -16.20 14.68 11.37
C HIS A 170 -15.43 13.76 10.41
N LEU A 171 -14.80 14.30 9.37
CA LEU A 171 -14.11 13.52 8.34
C LEU A 171 -13.15 14.40 7.54
N ILE A 172 -12.18 13.75 6.92
CA ILE A 172 -11.25 14.38 5.96
C ILE A 172 -11.63 13.87 4.58
N LYS A 173 -11.86 14.78 3.64
CA LYS A 173 -11.99 14.44 2.22
C LYS A 173 -10.70 14.82 1.51
N PHE A 174 -10.26 13.96 0.61
CA PHE A 174 -9.11 14.24 -0.24
C PHE A 174 -9.25 13.50 -1.55
N SER A 175 -8.48 13.94 -2.53
CA SER A 175 -8.43 13.32 -3.85
C SER A 175 -7.01 12.90 -4.17
N ILE A 176 -6.86 11.89 -5.02
CA ILE A 176 -5.59 11.50 -5.65
C ILE A 176 -5.75 11.65 -7.15
N TYR A 177 -4.72 12.20 -7.81
CA TYR A 177 -4.67 12.28 -9.26
C TYR A 177 -3.71 11.22 -9.79
N CYS A 178 -4.25 10.19 -10.45
CA CYS A 178 -3.50 9.07 -10.97
C CYS A 178 -3.27 9.22 -12.47
N GLY A 179 -2.01 9.15 -12.88
CA GLY A 179 -1.63 9.05 -14.29
C GLY A 179 -1.94 7.67 -14.88
N ARG A 180 -1.67 7.54 -16.18
CA ARG A 180 -1.95 6.32 -16.95
C ARG A 180 -1.32 5.06 -16.35
N GLU A 181 -0.07 5.15 -15.89
CA GLU A 181 0.65 4.01 -15.35
C GLU A 181 0.03 3.45 -14.07
N THR A 182 -0.24 4.31 -13.08
CA THR A 182 -0.92 3.93 -11.84
C THR A 182 -2.31 3.34 -12.14
N ARG A 183 -3.05 3.93 -13.09
CA ARG A 183 -4.35 3.43 -13.54
C ARG A 183 -4.27 2.02 -14.14
N GLU A 184 -3.25 1.73 -14.94
CA GLU A 184 -3.16 0.46 -15.67
C GLU A 184 -2.58 -0.67 -14.83
N LYS A 185 -1.72 -0.34 -13.85
CA LYS A 185 -0.95 -1.36 -13.11
C LYS A 185 -1.38 -1.56 -11.66
N SER A 186 -1.99 -0.56 -11.01
CA SER A 186 -2.46 -0.69 -9.63
C SER A 186 -3.96 -1.04 -9.56
N GLN A 187 -4.46 -1.27 -8.34
CA GLN A 187 -5.90 -1.43 -8.11
C GLN A 187 -6.72 -0.14 -8.33
N PHE A 188 -6.06 1.01 -8.45
CA PHE A 188 -6.70 2.32 -8.62
C PHE A 188 -7.09 2.59 -10.07
N ASN A 189 -8.01 1.77 -10.56
CA ASN A 189 -8.59 1.86 -11.89
C ASN A 189 -10.10 2.10 -11.79
N GLN A 190 -10.76 2.29 -12.95
CA GLN A 190 -12.20 2.59 -13.02
C GLN A 190 -13.12 1.45 -12.52
N THR A 191 -12.57 0.31 -12.10
CA THR A 191 -13.35 -0.85 -11.63
C THR A 191 -13.49 -0.90 -10.10
N LEU A 192 -12.74 -0.07 -9.35
CA LEU A 192 -12.86 0.01 -7.91
C LEU A 192 -14.26 0.50 -7.51
N LYS A 193 -14.92 -0.22 -6.60
CA LYS A 193 -16.31 0.09 -6.19
C LYS A 193 -16.33 1.15 -5.09
N PRO A 194 -17.20 2.17 -5.17
CA PRO A 194 -17.47 3.07 -4.05
C PRO A 194 -17.75 2.31 -2.75
N GLY A 195 -17.25 2.80 -1.62
CA GLY A 195 -17.32 2.15 -0.32
C GLY A 195 -16.17 1.17 -0.03
N THR A 196 -15.30 0.89 -1.00
CA THR A 196 -14.13 0.02 -0.77
C THR A 196 -13.20 0.64 0.27
N ARG A 197 -12.76 -0.17 1.23
CA ARG A 197 -11.80 0.21 2.27
C ARG A 197 -10.39 -0.01 1.76
N ILE A 198 -9.57 1.04 1.78
CA ILE A 198 -8.21 1.05 1.26
C ILE A 198 -7.27 1.34 2.41
N ASN A 199 -6.27 0.49 2.60
CA ASN A 199 -5.27 0.69 3.64
C ASN A 199 -4.44 1.94 3.34
N ILE A 200 -4.18 2.74 4.37
CA ILE A 200 -3.31 3.92 4.29
C ILE A 200 -2.04 3.67 5.10
N THR A 201 -0.89 4.07 4.54
CA THR A 201 0.45 3.97 5.13
C THR A 201 1.08 5.35 5.19
N GLU A 202 1.84 5.64 6.25
CA GLU A 202 2.57 6.92 6.36
C GLU A 202 3.71 6.97 5.34
N PRO A 203 4.04 8.16 4.82
CA PRO A 203 5.27 8.33 4.06
C PRO A 203 6.48 8.08 4.97
N ALA A 204 7.55 7.59 4.38
CA ALA A 204 8.86 7.52 5.01
C ALA A 204 9.83 8.49 4.32
N GLU A 205 10.55 9.27 5.12
CA GLU A 205 11.69 10.06 4.66
C GLU A 205 12.97 9.30 5.02
N ILE A 206 13.81 8.96 4.04
CA ILE A 206 15.21 8.62 4.30
C ILE A 206 15.99 9.93 4.22
N GLU A 207 16.70 10.29 5.29
CA GLU A 207 17.74 11.32 5.18
C GLU A 207 18.79 10.85 4.16
N ASP A 208 19.08 11.68 3.16
CA ASP A 208 20.10 11.40 2.16
C ASP A 208 21.46 11.13 2.84
N ARG A 209 21.81 9.85 2.98
CA ARG A 209 23.03 9.42 3.68
C ARG A 209 24.29 9.62 2.84
N THR A 210 24.17 10.15 1.62
CA THR A 210 25.33 10.39 0.74
C THR A 210 26.20 11.57 1.16
N CYS A 211 25.78 12.38 2.14
CA CYS A 211 26.54 13.51 2.67
C CYS A 211 27.12 13.28 4.08
N LYS A 212 27.79 12.14 4.30
CA LYS A 212 28.75 12.01 5.40
C LYS A 212 30.11 11.56 4.85
N CYS A 213 30.88 12.54 4.38
CA CYS A 213 32.33 12.46 4.28
C CYS A 213 32.96 13.12 5.51
#